data_AF-A0A7S2WJG8-F1
#
_entry.id   AF-A0A7S2WJG8-F1
#
_cell.length_a   1.000
_cell.length_b   1.000
_cell.length_c   1.000
_cell.angle_alpha   90.00
_cell.angle_beta   90.00
_cell.angle_gamma   90.00
#
_symmetry.space_group_name_H-M   'P 1'
#
loop_
_entity.id
_entity.type
_entity.pdbx_description
1 polymer ?
#
loop_
_entity_poly.entity_id
_entity_poly.type
_entity_poly.pdbx_seq_one_letter_code
_entity_poly.pdbx_strand_id
1 'polypeptide(L)'
;RASWAMGRVARVLAAAVVSALVSDGLAFQCDGTRHLPEDRVNDDYCDCEDGADEAGTSACAMLRSSSAVPRFRCTDTKGYEPLDVPAHVVGDGICDCCDGSDEAWNDRVQCSNECERMAEEARRADQERQAQLQMGYERFRSYCDIGTRQYEAEFAEMHETRTALERVATEVAELERRKAELSTQQEKERDQRKKDADTVWKQALALPQLNVEQKSTVLLTATIEASDTGMETLMGYLTTHFPSELTDSVDDVEVFSLAAEVSEILNPTDEVVVDPAGEATKAPPPSARTVDTVLAELRQALPLESAPDMDH
;
A
#
# COMPACT_ATOMS: atom_id res chain seq x y z
N ARG A 1 54.29 96.95 41.92
CA ARG A 1 53.23 96.25 42.70
C ARG A 1 51.82 96.35 42.08
N ALA A 2 51.59 97.15 41.02
CA ALA A 2 50.25 97.29 40.41
C ALA A 2 49.88 96.24 39.33
N SER A 3 50.86 95.54 38.73
CA SER A 3 50.58 94.56 37.66
C SER A 3 49.98 93.23 38.16
N TRP A 4 50.23 92.87 39.44
CA TRP A 4 49.75 91.62 40.04
C TRP A 4 48.33 91.69 40.64
N ALA A 5 47.74 92.89 40.74
CA ALA A 5 46.39 93.07 41.29
C ALA A 5 45.31 93.01 40.18
N MET A 6 45.60 93.52 38.97
CA MET A 6 44.64 93.54 37.86
C MET A 6 44.33 92.14 37.30
N GLY A 7 45.30 91.21 37.32
CA GLY A 7 45.09 89.84 36.83
C GLY A 7 44.19 88.97 37.72
N ARG A 8 44.09 89.28 39.02
CA ARG A 8 43.20 88.55 39.95
C ARG A 8 41.76 89.03 39.88
N VAL A 9 41.54 90.34 39.71
CA VAL A 9 40.19 90.89 39.52
C VAL A 9 39.59 90.44 38.18
N ALA A 10 40.40 90.41 37.11
CA ALA A 10 39.96 89.90 35.80
C ALA A 10 39.64 88.39 35.82
N ARG A 11 40.39 87.58 36.59
CA ARG A 11 40.10 86.14 36.74
C ARG A 11 38.88 85.85 37.61
N VAL A 12 38.62 86.65 38.65
CA VAL A 12 37.42 86.49 39.48
C VAL A 12 36.16 86.95 38.73
N LEU A 13 36.24 88.03 37.95
CA LEU A 13 35.15 88.45 37.06
C LEU A 13 34.92 87.44 35.91
N ALA A 14 35.98 86.90 35.32
CA ALA A 14 35.84 85.85 34.31
C ALA A 14 35.26 84.55 34.90
N ALA A 15 35.66 84.15 36.12
CA ALA A 15 35.09 82.99 36.79
C ALA A 15 33.62 83.20 37.20
N ALA A 16 33.24 84.42 37.63
CA ALA A 16 31.85 84.76 37.94
C ALA A 16 30.97 84.86 36.67
N VAL A 17 31.50 85.37 35.56
CA VAL A 17 30.81 85.40 34.26
C VAL A 17 30.71 84.00 33.66
N VAL A 18 31.72 83.15 33.82
CA VAL A 18 31.67 81.73 33.40
C VAL A 18 30.72 80.93 34.31
N SER A 19 30.66 81.18 35.62
CA SER A 19 29.65 80.57 36.50
C SER A 19 28.23 81.07 36.22
N ALA A 20 28.06 82.32 35.80
CA ALA A 20 26.76 82.87 35.39
C ALA A 20 26.33 82.40 33.98
N LEU A 21 27.28 82.05 33.11
CA LEU A 21 27.04 81.43 31.80
C LEU A 21 26.89 79.90 31.88
N VAL A 22 27.33 79.27 32.97
CA VAL A 22 27.09 77.86 33.30
C VAL A 22 26.04 77.80 34.42
N SER A 23 24.92 78.48 34.16
CA SER A 23 23.66 78.29 34.90
C SER A 23 22.53 77.99 33.91
N ASP A 24 22.85 77.42 32.75
CA ASP A 24 21.86 76.69 31.98
C ASP A 24 21.67 75.35 32.70
N GLY A 25 20.54 75.24 33.40
CA GLY A 25 20.06 73.98 33.97
C GLY A 25 20.11 72.89 32.91
N LEU A 26 20.34 71.66 33.35
CA LEU A 26 20.45 70.50 32.47
C LEU A 26 19.25 70.47 31.51
N ALA A 27 19.50 70.80 30.24
CA ALA A 27 18.43 70.97 29.28
C ALA A 27 17.97 69.58 28.81
N PHE A 28 16.78 69.17 29.21
CA PHE A 28 16.10 67.97 28.71
C PHE A 28 15.84 68.11 27.21
N GLN A 29 16.04 67.06 26.41
CA GLN A 29 15.94 67.12 24.95
C GLN A 29 14.69 66.38 24.47
N CYS A 30 13.73 67.11 23.88
CA CYS A 30 12.60 66.56 23.14
C CYS A 30 13.02 66.21 21.71
N ASP A 31 12.68 65.02 21.21
CA ASP A 31 12.78 64.61 19.81
C ASP A 31 14.06 65.06 19.05
N GLY A 32 15.19 65.10 19.76
CA GLY A 32 16.52 65.44 19.22
C GLY A 32 16.77 66.92 18.84
N THR A 33 15.78 67.80 18.74
CA THR A 33 15.98 69.19 18.25
C THR A 33 15.55 70.29 19.21
N ARG A 34 14.64 70.01 20.14
CA ARG A 34 14.13 70.98 21.11
C ARG A 34 14.67 70.67 22.49
N HIS A 35 15.04 71.71 23.23
CA HIS A 35 15.54 71.62 24.58
C HIS A 35 14.60 72.34 25.55
N LEU A 36 14.25 71.67 26.64
CA LEU A 36 13.44 72.18 27.73
C LEU A 36 14.29 72.27 29.00
N PRO A 37 14.05 73.26 29.87
CA PRO A 37 14.67 73.28 31.18
C PRO A 37 14.07 72.16 32.07
N GLU A 38 14.83 71.70 33.06
CA GLU A 38 14.48 70.52 33.88
C GLU A 38 13.17 70.69 34.69
N ASP A 39 12.75 71.92 34.97
CA ASP A 39 11.48 72.26 35.63
C ASP A 39 10.25 72.02 34.75
N ARG A 40 10.46 71.75 33.45
CA ARG A 40 9.42 71.43 32.45
C ARG A 40 9.32 69.94 32.14
N VAL A 41 9.91 69.10 32.99
CA VAL A 41 9.84 67.64 32.84
C VAL A 41 8.92 67.11 33.93
N ASN A 42 7.85 66.44 33.53
CA ASN A 42 6.76 65.99 34.41
C ASN A 42 6.11 67.15 35.18
N ASP A 43 5.88 68.29 34.51
CA ASP A 43 5.26 69.49 35.10
C ASP A 43 3.74 69.56 34.89
N ASP A 44 3.14 68.47 34.39
CA ASP A 44 1.73 68.33 34.04
C ASP A 44 1.32 69.27 32.87
N TYR A 45 2.30 69.65 32.04
CA TYR A 45 2.08 70.38 30.80
C TYR A 45 2.83 69.74 29.64
N CYS A 46 2.13 69.55 28.52
CA CYS A 46 2.72 68.90 27.35
C CYS A 46 3.48 69.89 26.45
N ASP A 47 4.80 69.97 26.63
CA ASP A 47 5.73 70.86 25.93
C ASP A 47 6.42 70.21 24.71
N CYS A 48 6.63 68.89 24.70
CA CYS A 48 7.22 68.16 23.56
C CYS A 48 6.15 67.64 22.56
N GLU A 49 6.49 67.55 21.27
CA GLU A 49 5.58 67.00 20.23
C GLU A 49 5.49 65.46 20.24
N ASP A 50 6.53 64.79 20.77
CA ASP A 50 6.58 63.35 21.02
C ASP A 50 6.04 62.97 22.42
N GLY A 51 5.83 63.96 23.29
CA GLY A 51 5.40 63.80 24.68
C GLY A 51 6.46 63.19 25.61
N ALA A 52 7.74 63.28 25.25
CA ALA A 52 8.84 62.69 26.02
C ALA A 52 9.09 63.37 27.38
N ASP A 53 8.69 64.62 27.53
CA ASP A 53 8.74 65.43 28.75
C ASP A 53 7.82 64.92 29.85
N GLU A 54 6.66 64.37 29.49
CA GLU A 54 5.61 63.96 30.43
C GLU A 54 5.54 62.43 30.55
N ALA A 55 6.71 61.81 30.84
CA ALA A 55 6.83 60.37 31.01
C ALA A 55 6.17 59.85 32.31
N GLY A 56 5.91 60.74 33.27
CA GLY A 56 5.39 60.47 34.61
C GLY A 56 4.02 61.07 34.90
N THR A 57 3.37 61.72 33.92
CA THR A 57 2.07 62.37 34.07
C THR A 57 1.14 62.00 32.91
N SER A 58 -0.10 62.48 32.94
CA SER A 58 -1.07 62.31 31.86
C SER A 58 -1.16 63.50 30.90
N ALA A 59 -0.34 64.53 31.04
CA ALA A 59 -0.47 65.78 30.29
C ALA A 59 -0.34 65.62 28.77
N CYS A 60 0.49 64.68 28.31
CA CYS A 60 0.64 64.35 26.89
C CYS A 60 -0.30 63.25 26.38
N ALA A 61 -1.28 62.81 27.17
CA ALA A 61 -2.22 61.74 26.81
C ALA A 61 -3.00 61.96 25.50
N MET A 62 -3.26 63.22 25.14
CA MET A 62 -3.99 63.59 23.93
C MET A 62 -3.11 63.66 22.67
N LEU A 63 -1.78 63.59 22.82
CA LEU A 63 -0.89 63.58 21.67
C LEU A 63 -1.10 62.33 20.85
N ARG A 64 -1.52 62.54 19.61
CA ARG A 64 -1.48 61.53 18.56
C ARG A 64 -0.33 61.85 17.65
N SER A 65 0.89 61.65 18.16
CA SER A 65 2.06 61.62 17.30
C SER A 65 1.88 60.48 16.29
N SER A 66 2.36 60.66 15.07
CA SER A 66 2.15 59.76 13.92
C SER A 66 2.67 58.32 14.13
N SER A 67 3.30 58.01 15.26
CA SER A 67 3.85 56.69 15.57
C SER A 67 3.36 56.00 16.84
N ALA A 68 2.85 56.68 17.88
CA ALA A 68 2.29 56.03 19.08
C ALA A 68 1.62 57.04 20.04
N VAL A 69 0.76 56.53 20.93
CA VAL A 69 0.28 57.26 22.13
C VAL A 69 1.38 57.22 23.19
N PRO A 70 1.70 58.34 23.88
CA PRO A 70 2.65 58.34 24.99
C PRO A 70 2.29 57.30 26.05
N ARG A 71 3.31 56.62 26.58
CA ARG A 71 3.16 55.50 27.51
C ARG A 71 3.95 55.75 28.78
N PHE A 72 3.31 55.49 29.91
CA PHE A 72 3.93 55.46 31.23
C PHE A 72 4.46 54.06 31.49
N ARG A 73 5.64 53.95 32.10
CA ARG A 73 6.25 52.68 32.49
C ARG A 73 6.07 52.45 33.97
N CYS A 74 5.43 51.34 34.35
CA CYS A 74 5.32 50.96 35.76
C CYS A 74 6.73 50.72 36.35
N THR A 75 6.97 51.19 37.56
CA THR A 75 8.34 51.43 38.05
C THR A 75 9.03 50.16 38.54
N ASP A 76 8.33 49.37 39.35
CA ASP A 76 8.89 48.20 40.03
C ASP A 76 7.96 46.98 39.91
N THR A 77 8.22 46.16 38.91
CA THR A 77 7.41 44.96 38.68
C THR A 77 7.79 43.77 39.57
N LYS A 78 8.80 43.85 40.45
CA LYS A 78 9.23 42.74 41.34
C LYS A 78 9.38 41.36 40.65
N GLY A 79 9.76 41.35 39.37
CA GLY A 79 9.88 40.12 38.57
C GLY A 79 8.59 39.63 37.92
N TYR A 80 7.49 40.37 38.05
CA TYR A 80 6.33 40.32 37.16
C TYR A 80 6.66 40.96 35.80
N GLU A 81 5.81 40.73 34.81
CA GLU A 81 6.00 41.23 33.44
C GLU A 81 6.07 42.77 33.42
N PRO A 82 7.08 43.36 32.73
CA PRO A 82 7.15 44.81 32.56
C PRO A 82 5.90 45.31 31.84
N LEU A 83 5.16 46.19 32.52
CA LEU A 83 3.94 46.78 32.00
C LEU A 83 4.20 48.25 31.73
N ASP A 84 3.93 48.67 30.50
CA ASP A 84 3.71 50.07 30.22
C ASP A 84 2.17 50.25 30.21
N VAL A 85 1.66 51.37 30.74
CA VAL A 85 0.24 51.80 30.64
C VAL A 85 0.12 53.08 29.79
N PRO A 86 -1.03 53.37 29.16
CA PRO A 86 -1.22 54.61 28.41
C PRO A 86 -1.10 55.84 29.32
N ALA A 87 -0.58 56.97 28.84
CA ALA A 87 -0.44 58.16 29.68
C ALA A 87 -1.78 58.67 30.27
N HIS A 88 -2.92 58.44 29.60
CA HIS A 88 -4.23 58.92 30.09
C HIS A 88 -4.72 58.24 31.37
N VAL A 89 -4.16 57.09 31.76
CA VAL A 89 -4.54 56.40 33.00
C VAL A 89 -3.67 56.82 34.19
N VAL A 90 -2.64 57.63 33.97
CA VAL A 90 -1.78 58.11 35.06
C VAL A 90 -2.52 59.18 35.86
N GLY A 91 -2.80 58.90 37.13
CA GLY A 91 -3.49 59.81 38.04
C GLY A 91 -5.01 59.89 37.80
N ASP A 92 -5.60 58.89 37.13
CA ASP A 92 -7.04 58.85 36.82
C ASP A 92 -7.88 58.30 37.99
N GLY A 93 -7.22 57.74 39.01
CA GLY A 93 -7.82 57.17 40.20
C GLY A 93 -8.09 55.66 40.11
N ILE A 94 -7.56 54.98 39.11
CA ILE A 94 -7.64 53.52 38.92
C ILE A 94 -6.22 52.96 39.00
N CYS A 95 -6.04 51.87 39.76
CA CYS A 95 -4.74 51.20 39.86
C CYS A 95 -4.57 50.22 38.69
N ASP A 96 -3.88 50.63 37.63
CA ASP A 96 -3.53 49.80 36.47
C ASP A 96 -2.15 49.16 36.61
N CYS A 97 -1.18 49.86 37.21
CA CYS A 97 0.13 49.29 37.52
C CYS A 97 0.05 48.37 38.76
N CYS A 98 0.67 47.18 38.71
CA CYS A 98 0.67 46.25 39.86
C CYS A 98 1.38 46.81 41.10
N ASP A 99 2.29 47.77 40.93
CA ASP A 99 3.00 48.46 42.00
C ASP A 99 2.31 49.76 42.41
N GLY A 100 1.27 50.17 41.68
CA GLY A 100 0.51 51.40 41.91
C GLY A 100 1.25 52.68 41.55
N SER A 101 2.30 52.60 40.72
CA SER A 101 3.13 53.78 40.41
C SER A 101 2.46 54.80 39.50
N ASP A 102 1.43 54.40 38.78
CA ASP A 102 0.53 55.23 37.99
C ASP A 102 -0.28 56.22 38.84
N GLU A 103 -0.64 55.83 40.06
CA GLU A 103 -1.41 56.67 41.00
C GLU A 103 -0.57 57.27 42.12
N ALA A 104 0.76 57.20 42.03
CA ALA A 104 1.67 57.61 43.10
C ALA A 104 1.53 59.09 43.53
N TRP A 105 1.05 59.95 42.64
CA TRP A 105 0.85 61.39 42.88
C TRP A 105 -0.61 61.76 43.16
N ASN A 106 -1.52 60.79 43.18
CA ASN A 106 -2.95 61.00 43.40
C ASN A 106 -3.33 60.71 44.86
N ASP A 107 -3.35 61.76 45.70
CA ASP A 107 -3.71 61.65 47.13
C ASP A 107 -5.13 61.08 47.41
N ARG A 108 -5.97 60.92 46.38
CA ARG A 108 -7.34 60.40 46.52
C ARG A 108 -7.42 58.87 46.50
N VAL A 109 -6.37 58.19 46.04
CA VAL A 109 -6.34 56.74 45.84
C VAL A 109 -5.09 56.16 46.49
N GLN A 110 -5.22 54.97 47.07
CA GLN A 110 -4.09 54.22 47.62
C GLN A 110 -4.02 52.87 46.93
N CYS A 111 -3.05 52.72 46.03
CA CYS A 111 -2.78 51.46 45.34
C CYS A 111 -1.79 50.62 46.16
N SER A 112 -2.13 49.35 46.40
CA SER A 112 -1.23 48.39 47.04
C SER A 112 -0.33 47.71 46.02
N ASN A 113 0.94 47.48 46.37
CA ASN A 113 1.83 46.71 45.52
C ASN A 113 1.49 45.20 45.60
N GLU A 114 1.01 44.64 44.49
CA GLU A 114 0.67 43.23 44.35
C GLU A 114 1.59 42.47 43.38
N CYS A 115 2.63 43.13 42.84
CA CYS A 115 3.47 42.58 41.79
C CYS A 115 4.12 41.25 42.18
N GLU A 116 4.59 41.11 43.42
CA GLU A 116 5.25 39.87 43.88
C GLU A 116 4.28 38.68 43.91
N ARG A 117 3.04 38.89 44.39
CA ARG A 117 1.98 37.87 44.40
C ARG A 117 1.64 37.45 42.97
N MET A 118 1.46 38.41 42.07
CA MET A 118 1.18 38.14 40.66
C MET A 118 2.32 37.40 39.96
N ALA A 119 3.58 37.75 40.26
CA ALA A 119 4.76 37.06 39.75
C ALA A 119 4.86 35.60 40.23
N GLU A 120 4.49 35.32 41.48
CA GLU A 120 4.42 33.95 41.99
C GLU A 120 3.34 33.13 41.31
N GLU A 121 2.15 33.69 41.14
CA GLU A 121 1.03 33.02 40.46
C GLU A 121 1.35 32.72 38.99
N ALA A 122 1.94 33.69 38.27
CA ALA A 122 2.38 33.51 36.90
C ALA A 122 3.44 32.39 36.78
N ARG A 123 4.45 32.38 37.66
CA ARG A 123 5.47 31.33 37.69
C ARG A 123 4.89 29.95 37.96
N ARG A 124 3.92 29.83 38.89
CA ARG A 124 3.24 28.55 39.16
C ARG A 124 2.44 28.08 37.94
N ALA A 125 1.66 28.97 37.33
CA ALA A 125 0.89 28.64 36.13
C ALA A 125 1.78 28.21 34.96
N ASP A 126 2.93 28.86 34.78
CA ASP A 126 3.90 28.49 33.74
C ASP A 126 4.56 27.14 34.02
N GLN A 127 4.91 26.84 35.28
CA GLN A 127 5.43 25.52 35.66
C GLN A 127 4.42 24.41 35.40
N GLU A 128 3.15 24.63 35.74
CA GLU A 128 2.07 23.67 35.46
C GLU A 128 1.88 23.46 33.95
N ARG A 129 1.89 24.55 33.17
CA ARG A 129 1.81 24.49 31.70
C ARG A 129 2.99 23.70 31.11
N GLN A 130 4.21 23.96 31.56
CA GLN A 130 5.41 23.25 31.12
C GLN A 130 5.33 21.76 31.48
N ALA A 131 4.89 21.42 32.70
CA ALA A 131 4.71 20.04 33.12
C ALA A 131 3.68 19.31 32.24
N GLN A 132 2.54 19.94 31.92
CA GLN A 132 1.54 19.37 31.02
C GLN A 132 2.07 19.17 29.60
N LEU A 133 2.80 20.15 29.06
CA LEU A 133 3.43 20.04 27.74
C LEU A 133 4.45 18.91 27.71
N GLN A 134 5.25 18.75 28.78
CA GLN A 134 6.23 17.68 28.88
C GLN A 134 5.55 16.30 28.92
N MET A 135 4.48 16.13 29.72
CA MET A 135 3.70 14.89 29.75
C MET A 135 3.09 14.57 28.37
N GLY A 136 2.57 15.59 27.68
CA GLY A 136 2.06 15.45 26.31
C GLY A 136 3.14 15.02 25.33
N TYR A 137 4.33 15.62 25.42
CA TYR A 137 5.48 15.30 24.59
C TYR A 137 6.01 13.88 24.82
N GLU A 138 6.12 13.44 26.08
CA GLU A 138 6.54 12.08 26.42
C GLU A 138 5.58 11.03 25.85
N ARG A 139 4.26 11.31 25.94
CA ARG A 139 3.24 10.45 25.34
C ARG A 139 3.35 10.44 23.82
N PHE A 140 3.49 11.59 23.18
CA PHE A 140 3.69 11.67 21.73
C PHE A 140 4.91 10.85 21.29
N ARG A 141 6.04 11.00 21.99
CA ARG A 141 7.25 10.23 21.72
C ARG A 141 7.01 8.73 21.83
N SER A 142 6.28 8.29 22.86
CA SER A 142 5.94 6.86 23.02
C SER A 142 5.12 6.31 21.84
N TYR A 143 4.19 7.10 21.29
CA TYR A 143 3.43 6.70 20.11
C TYR A 143 4.28 6.65 18.84
N CYS A 144 5.22 7.59 18.67
CA CYS A 144 6.17 7.54 17.57
C CYS A 144 7.07 6.30 17.65
N ASP A 145 7.53 5.94 18.85
CA ASP A 145 8.35 4.75 19.06
C ASP A 145 7.57 3.46 18.77
N ILE A 146 6.31 3.38 19.22
CA ILE A 146 5.42 2.26 18.91
C ILE A 146 5.14 2.18 17.41
N GLY A 147 4.83 3.31 16.78
CA GLY A 147 4.55 3.38 15.34
C GLY A 147 5.75 2.96 14.49
N THR A 148 6.95 3.41 14.87
CA THR A 148 8.19 3.00 14.20
C THR A 148 8.41 1.50 14.29
N ARG A 149 8.26 0.91 15.50
CA ARG A 149 8.43 -0.54 15.69
C ARG A 149 7.40 -1.37 14.92
N GLN A 150 6.14 -0.93 14.89
CA GLN A 150 5.08 -1.60 14.13
C GLN A 150 5.39 -1.54 12.64
N TYR A 151 5.75 -0.36 12.13
CA TYR A 151 6.12 -0.19 10.73
C TYR A 151 7.33 -1.07 10.34
N GLU A 152 8.39 -1.10 11.16
CA GLU A 152 9.56 -1.94 10.92
C GLU A 152 9.22 -3.44 10.93
N ALA A 153 8.36 -3.88 11.85
CA ALA A 153 7.92 -5.27 11.94
C ALA A 153 7.07 -5.68 10.73
N GLU A 154 6.05 -4.88 10.39
CA GLU A 154 5.19 -5.14 9.22
C GLU A 154 5.99 -5.09 7.91
N PHE A 155 6.94 -4.17 7.80
CA PHE A 155 7.82 -4.07 6.64
C PHE A 155 8.72 -5.32 6.51
N ALA A 156 9.28 -5.81 7.61
CA ALA A 156 10.08 -7.03 7.61
C ALA A 156 9.25 -8.26 7.20
N GLU A 157 8.04 -8.43 7.75
CA GLU A 157 7.12 -9.52 7.41
C GLU A 157 6.69 -9.46 5.94
N MET A 158 6.36 -8.27 5.44
CA MET A 158 6.00 -8.06 4.03
C MET A 158 7.16 -8.39 3.11
N HIS A 159 8.38 -7.98 3.47
CA HIS A 159 9.57 -8.30 2.69
C HIS A 159 9.85 -9.81 2.67
N GLU A 160 9.76 -10.49 3.82
CA GLU A 160 9.91 -11.95 3.91
C GLU A 160 8.89 -12.66 3.03
N THR A 161 7.61 -12.28 3.15
CA THR A 161 6.52 -12.86 2.35
C THR A 161 6.73 -12.64 0.85
N ARG A 162 7.17 -11.44 0.43
CA ARG A 162 7.50 -11.17 -0.98
C ARG A 162 8.62 -12.10 -1.47
N THR A 163 9.70 -12.24 -0.70
CA THR A 163 10.80 -13.12 -1.11
C THR A 163 10.38 -14.60 -1.15
N ALA A 164 9.52 -15.04 -0.23
CA ALA A 164 8.96 -16.39 -0.24
C ALA A 164 8.08 -16.62 -1.48
N LEU A 165 7.25 -15.63 -1.84
CA LEU A 165 6.42 -15.68 -3.04
C LEU A 165 7.26 -15.78 -4.32
N GLU A 166 8.35 -15.01 -4.42
CA GLU A 166 9.27 -15.08 -5.55
C GLU A 166 9.93 -16.47 -5.65
N ARG A 167 10.34 -17.07 -4.53
CA ARG A 167 10.90 -18.43 -4.53
C ARG A 167 9.88 -19.46 -5.01
N VAL A 168 8.67 -19.45 -4.46
CA VAL A 168 7.60 -20.36 -4.89
C VAL A 168 7.27 -20.16 -6.37
N ALA A 169 7.22 -18.92 -6.86
CA ALA A 169 6.99 -18.64 -8.28
C ALA A 169 8.08 -19.26 -9.17
N THR A 170 9.36 -19.20 -8.77
CA THR A 170 10.44 -19.86 -9.50
C THR A 170 10.34 -21.38 -9.47
N GLU A 171 9.93 -21.96 -8.35
CA GLU A 171 9.73 -23.41 -8.22
C GLU A 171 8.57 -23.92 -9.07
N VAL A 172 7.45 -23.18 -9.10
CA VAL A 172 6.31 -23.49 -9.96
C VAL A 172 6.72 -23.47 -11.43
N ALA A 173 7.44 -22.43 -11.87
CA ALA A 173 7.91 -22.34 -13.26
C ALA A 173 8.84 -23.51 -13.64
N GLU A 174 9.74 -23.92 -12.76
CA GLU A 174 10.62 -25.08 -12.98
C GLU A 174 9.83 -26.40 -13.02
N LEU A 175 8.83 -26.57 -12.14
CA LEU A 175 7.98 -27.75 -12.12
C LEU A 175 7.10 -27.84 -13.38
N GLU A 176 6.56 -26.71 -13.86
CA GLU A 176 5.82 -26.65 -15.11
C GLU A 176 6.69 -27.03 -16.31
N ARG A 177 7.93 -26.53 -16.36
CA ARG A 177 8.91 -26.92 -17.40
C ARG A 177 9.18 -28.43 -17.37
N ARG A 178 9.46 -29.00 -16.19
CA ARG A 178 9.71 -30.44 -16.04
C ARG A 178 8.48 -31.28 -16.41
N LYS A 179 7.27 -30.83 -16.04
CA LYS A 179 6.02 -31.47 -16.42
C LYS A 179 5.86 -31.51 -17.95
N ALA A 180 6.14 -30.40 -18.62
CA ALA A 180 6.09 -30.32 -20.08
C ALA A 180 7.13 -31.25 -20.73
N GLU A 181 8.39 -31.23 -20.27
CA GLU A 181 9.45 -32.11 -20.77
C GLU A 181 9.07 -33.59 -20.62
N LEU A 182 8.61 -34.00 -19.43
CA LEU A 182 8.16 -35.37 -19.17
C LEU A 182 6.96 -35.76 -20.04
N SER A 183 6.00 -34.87 -20.23
CA SER A 183 4.84 -35.12 -21.10
C SER A 183 5.29 -35.38 -22.55
N THR A 184 6.20 -34.57 -23.09
CA THR A 184 6.73 -34.76 -24.45
C THR A 184 7.56 -36.04 -24.57
N GLN A 185 8.28 -36.42 -23.51
CA GLN A 185 9.04 -37.66 -23.48
C GLN A 185 8.11 -38.88 -23.49
N GLN A 186 7.05 -38.87 -22.67
CA GLN A 186 6.04 -39.93 -22.64
C GLN A 186 5.37 -40.12 -24.01
N GLU A 187 5.06 -39.03 -24.71
CA GLU A 187 4.49 -39.09 -26.06
C GLU A 187 5.47 -39.73 -27.07
N LYS A 188 6.74 -39.31 -27.07
CA LYS A 188 7.78 -39.91 -27.93
C LYS A 188 7.99 -41.40 -27.64
N GLU A 189 8.01 -41.79 -26.37
CA GLU A 189 8.13 -43.19 -25.97
C GLU A 189 6.90 -44.01 -26.40
N ARG A 190 5.69 -43.45 -26.29
CA ARG A 190 4.46 -44.08 -26.79
C ARG A 190 4.50 -44.28 -28.30
N ASP A 191 4.93 -43.27 -29.06
CA ASP A 191 5.00 -43.34 -30.52
C ASP A 191 6.08 -44.32 -30.99
N GLN A 192 7.23 -44.36 -30.31
CA GLN A 192 8.27 -45.34 -30.61
C GLN A 192 7.76 -46.76 -30.34
N ARG A 193 7.07 -47.00 -29.22
CA ARG A 193 6.45 -48.29 -28.91
C ARG A 193 5.43 -48.72 -29.98
N LYS A 194 4.60 -47.79 -30.49
CA LYS A 194 3.66 -48.06 -31.59
C LYS A 194 4.39 -48.52 -32.86
N LYS A 195 5.48 -47.82 -33.24
CA LYS A 195 6.29 -48.18 -34.43
C LYS A 195 7.00 -49.52 -34.28
N ASP A 196 7.56 -49.79 -33.10
CA ASP A 196 8.22 -51.05 -32.80
C ASP A 196 7.21 -52.20 -32.84
N ALA A 197 6.02 -52.02 -32.26
CA ALA A 197 4.92 -53.01 -32.30
C ALA A 197 4.43 -53.29 -33.73
N ASP A 198 4.21 -52.25 -34.54
CA ASP A 198 3.82 -52.39 -35.96
C ASP A 198 4.88 -53.17 -36.77
N THR A 199 6.17 -52.91 -36.52
CA THR A 199 7.27 -53.62 -37.17
C THR A 199 7.27 -55.11 -36.81
N VAL A 200 7.09 -55.44 -35.52
CA VAL A 200 7.02 -56.83 -35.04
C VAL A 200 5.81 -57.55 -35.64
N TRP A 201 4.63 -56.92 -35.66
CA TRP A 201 3.41 -57.49 -36.23
C TRP A 201 3.53 -57.78 -37.73
N LYS A 202 4.09 -56.85 -38.51
CA LYS A 202 4.34 -57.03 -39.95
C LYS A 202 5.25 -58.21 -40.24
N GLN A 203 6.28 -58.42 -39.42
CA GLN A 203 7.21 -59.54 -39.55
C GLN A 203 6.56 -60.87 -39.14
N ALA A 204 5.83 -60.90 -38.03
CA ALA A 204 5.18 -62.11 -37.50
C ALA A 204 4.11 -62.68 -38.46
N LEU A 205 3.33 -61.81 -39.10
CA LEU A 205 2.29 -62.20 -40.08
C LEU A 205 2.83 -62.38 -41.51
N ALA A 206 4.14 -62.21 -41.75
CA ALA A 206 4.77 -62.27 -43.07
C ALA A 206 4.11 -61.37 -44.15
N LEU A 207 3.36 -60.33 -43.74
CA LEU A 207 2.55 -59.47 -44.61
C LEU A 207 3.31 -58.89 -45.82
N PRO A 208 4.60 -58.51 -45.75
CA PRO A 208 5.33 -58.01 -46.91
C PRO A 208 5.41 -58.98 -48.09
N GLN A 209 5.36 -60.30 -47.83
CA GLN A 209 5.49 -61.35 -48.85
C GLN A 209 4.14 -61.77 -49.46
N LEU A 210 3.02 -61.27 -48.95
CA LEU A 210 1.67 -61.62 -49.42
C LEU A 210 1.20 -60.67 -50.55
N ASN A 211 0.45 -61.21 -51.50
CA ASN A 211 -0.21 -60.42 -52.55
C ASN A 211 -1.47 -59.69 -52.00
N VAL A 212 -2.07 -58.79 -52.79
CA VAL A 212 -3.20 -57.92 -52.34
C VAL A 212 -4.43 -58.75 -51.90
N GLU A 213 -4.68 -59.87 -52.56
CA GLU A 213 -5.83 -60.76 -52.31
C GLU A 213 -5.61 -61.67 -51.09
N GLN A 214 -4.37 -62.10 -50.85
CA GLN A 214 -3.97 -62.80 -49.63
C GLN A 214 -3.97 -61.86 -48.43
N LYS A 215 -3.56 -60.60 -48.61
CA LYS A 215 -3.64 -59.56 -47.56
C LYS A 215 -5.08 -59.26 -47.16
N SER A 216 -5.99 -59.12 -48.13
CA SER A 216 -7.42 -58.92 -47.83
C SER A 216 -8.03 -60.15 -47.14
N THR A 217 -7.62 -61.36 -47.52
CA THR A 217 -8.09 -62.60 -46.90
C THR A 217 -7.59 -62.76 -45.46
N VAL A 218 -6.30 -62.49 -45.18
CA VAL A 218 -5.76 -62.52 -43.82
C VAL A 218 -6.43 -61.46 -42.93
N LEU A 219 -6.61 -60.24 -43.46
CA LEU A 219 -7.32 -59.17 -42.74
C LEU A 219 -8.77 -59.61 -42.44
N LEU A 220 -9.51 -60.05 -43.46
CA LEU A 220 -10.90 -60.49 -43.33
C LEU A 220 -11.05 -61.69 -42.39
N THR A 221 -10.11 -62.65 -42.42
CA THR A 221 -10.12 -63.82 -41.53
C THR A 221 -9.83 -63.43 -40.08
N ALA A 222 -8.85 -62.55 -39.86
CA ALA A 222 -8.54 -61.99 -38.54
C ALA A 222 -9.67 -61.09 -38.00
N THR A 223 -10.51 -60.51 -38.86
CA THR A 223 -11.74 -59.79 -38.46
C THR A 223 -12.93 -60.71 -38.16
N ILE A 224 -12.99 -61.89 -38.80
CA ILE A 224 -14.13 -62.83 -38.72
C ILE A 224 -13.94 -63.85 -37.58
N GLU A 225 -12.72 -64.30 -37.29
CA GLU A 225 -12.39 -65.16 -36.12
C GLU A 225 -12.54 -64.43 -34.77
N ALA A 226 -13.08 -63.23 -34.84
CA ALA A 226 -12.97 -62.16 -33.90
C ALA A 226 -14.42 -61.84 -33.45
N SER A 227 -15.09 -62.80 -32.80
CA SER A 227 -16.24 -62.56 -31.91
C SER A 227 -15.88 -61.48 -30.88
N ASP A 228 -16.78 -60.60 -30.40
CA ASP A 228 -16.61 -59.48 -29.42
C ASP A 228 -15.17 -59.00 -29.11
N THR A 229 -14.29 -59.85 -28.59
CA THR A 229 -12.81 -59.78 -28.65
C THR A 229 -12.17 -59.39 -30.01
N GLY A 230 -12.90 -59.45 -31.11
CA GLY A 230 -12.40 -59.14 -32.43
C GLY A 230 -12.46 -57.70 -32.89
N MET A 231 -13.48 -56.98 -32.44
CA MET A 231 -13.56 -55.53 -32.64
C MET A 231 -12.44 -54.80 -31.89
N GLU A 232 -12.02 -55.31 -30.73
CA GLU A 232 -10.83 -54.84 -29.99
C GLU A 232 -9.55 -55.00 -30.81
N THR A 233 -9.43 -56.14 -31.50
CA THR A 233 -8.28 -56.47 -32.34
C THR A 233 -8.25 -55.61 -33.61
N LEU A 234 -9.42 -55.25 -34.15
CA LEU A 234 -9.56 -54.34 -35.29
C LEU A 234 -9.28 -52.87 -34.93
N MET A 235 -9.78 -52.39 -33.77
CA MET A 235 -9.47 -51.05 -33.26
C MET A 235 -7.98 -50.88 -32.99
N GLY A 236 -7.30 -51.94 -32.53
CA GLY A 236 -5.85 -51.99 -32.42
C GLY A 236 -5.10 -51.90 -33.75
N TYR A 237 -5.66 -52.44 -34.84
CA TYR A 237 -5.10 -52.40 -36.20
C TYR A 237 -5.32 -51.04 -36.88
N LEU A 238 -6.46 -50.38 -36.63
CA LEU A 238 -6.79 -49.04 -37.15
C LEU A 238 -6.02 -47.90 -36.46
N THR A 239 -5.80 -47.98 -35.15
CA THR A 239 -4.98 -47.04 -34.37
C THR A 239 -3.46 -47.17 -34.63
N THR A 240 -3.02 -48.25 -35.27
CA THR A 240 -1.60 -48.48 -35.61
C THR A 240 -1.29 -48.24 -37.08
N HIS A 241 -2.25 -48.36 -37.99
CA HIS A 241 -2.04 -48.12 -39.42
C HIS A 241 -2.42 -46.71 -39.91
N PHE A 242 -3.03 -45.87 -39.08
CA PHE A 242 -3.30 -44.44 -39.32
C PHE A 242 -2.75 -43.59 -38.15
N PRO A 243 -2.25 -42.35 -38.38
CA PRO A 243 -1.74 -41.49 -37.30
C PRO A 243 -2.87 -41.01 -36.35
N SER A 244 -2.51 -40.75 -35.10
CA SER A 244 -3.41 -40.44 -33.98
C SER A 244 -4.34 -39.23 -34.17
N GLU A 245 -4.06 -38.31 -35.09
CA GLU A 245 -5.01 -37.24 -35.47
C GLU A 245 -6.33 -37.78 -36.07
N LEU A 246 -6.34 -39.02 -36.59
CA LEU A 246 -7.54 -39.67 -37.11
C LEU A 246 -8.18 -40.65 -36.11
N THR A 247 -7.53 -40.99 -35.01
CA THR A 247 -8.10 -41.90 -33.99
C THR A 247 -8.49 -41.19 -32.70
N ASP A 248 -7.84 -40.08 -32.35
CA ASP A 248 -8.37 -39.16 -31.34
C ASP A 248 -9.69 -38.51 -31.83
N SER A 249 -9.86 -38.35 -33.15
CA SER A 249 -11.15 -37.97 -33.76
C SER A 249 -12.16 -39.11 -33.91
N VAL A 250 -11.79 -40.38 -33.59
CA VAL A 250 -12.74 -41.51 -33.53
C VAL A 250 -13.12 -41.81 -32.07
N ASP A 251 -12.26 -41.48 -31.11
CA ASP A 251 -12.63 -41.39 -29.71
C ASP A 251 -13.54 -40.16 -29.43
N ASP A 252 -13.42 -39.07 -30.21
CA ASP A 252 -14.24 -37.86 -30.05
C ASP A 252 -15.50 -37.76 -30.95
N VAL A 253 -15.64 -38.58 -32.00
CA VAL A 253 -16.78 -38.49 -32.93
C VAL A 253 -17.66 -39.72 -32.81
N GLU A 254 -18.88 -39.51 -32.30
CA GLU A 254 -20.22 -40.08 -32.59
C GLU A 254 -20.39 -41.51 -33.16
N VAL A 255 -19.34 -42.32 -33.36
CA VAL A 255 -19.38 -43.68 -33.93
C VAL A 255 -19.76 -44.67 -32.85
N PHE A 256 -19.38 -44.44 -31.58
CA PHE A 256 -19.85 -45.24 -30.44
C PHE A 256 -21.32 -44.98 -30.12
N SER A 257 -21.80 -43.74 -30.27
CA SER A 257 -23.23 -43.42 -30.15
C SER A 257 -24.03 -43.96 -31.33
N LEU A 258 -23.50 -43.91 -32.57
CA LEU A 258 -24.15 -44.55 -33.73
C LEU A 258 -24.10 -46.08 -33.67
N ALA A 259 -23.05 -46.69 -33.15
CA ALA A 259 -22.98 -48.14 -32.97
C ALA A 259 -23.87 -48.61 -31.82
N ALA A 260 -24.02 -47.80 -30.77
CA ALA A 260 -25.02 -48.02 -29.72
C ALA A 260 -26.45 -47.85 -30.26
N GLU A 261 -26.74 -46.81 -31.05
CA GLU A 261 -28.03 -46.61 -31.71
C GLU A 261 -28.32 -47.72 -32.74
N VAL A 262 -27.33 -48.18 -33.52
CA VAL A 262 -27.48 -49.28 -34.47
C VAL A 262 -27.61 -50.63 -33.75
N SER A 263 -26.95 -50.82 -32.61
CA SER A 263 -27.17 -51.99 -31.74
C SER A 263 -28.55 -51.97 -31.10
N GLU A 264 -29.08 -50.79 -30.76
CA GLU A 264 -30.45 -50.59 -30.24
C GLU A 264 -31.51 -50.77 -31.34
N ILE A 265 -31.19 -50.47 -32.59
CA ILE A 265 -32.02 -50.74 -33.78
C ILE A 265 -31.99 -52.22 -34.19
N LEU A 266 -30.84 -52.90 -34.04
CA LEU A 266 -30.66 -54.31 -34.42
C LEU A 266 -31.01 -55.29 -33.31
N ASN A 267 -30.97 -54.86 -32.05
CA ASN A 267 -31.47 -55.55 -30.87
C ASN A 267 -32.43 -54.61 -30.12
N PRO A 268 -33.66 -54.39 -30.64
CA PRO A 268 -34.67 -53.72 -29.84
C PRO A 268 -34.84 -54.53 -28.55
N THR A 269 -34.60 -53.89 -27.42
CA THR A 269 -34.93 -54.49 -26.13
C THR A 269 -36.41 -54.87 -26.16
N ASP A 270 -36.73 -56.09 -25.69
CA ASP A 270 -38.08 -56.64 -25.63
C ASP A 270 -39.01 -55.66 -24.90
N GLU A 271 -39.65 -54.73 -25.62
CA GLU A 271 -40.84 -54.06 -25.13
C GLU A 271 -41.94 -55.10 -25.09
N VAL A 272 -42.28 -55.48 -23.87
CA VAL A 272 -43.40 -56.34 -23.54
C VAL A 272 -44.69 -55.68 -24.05
N VAL A 273 -45.16 -56.10 -25.21
CA VAL A 273 -46.50 -55.79 -25.69
C VAL A 273 -47.48 -56.59 -24.84
N VAL A 274 -48.16 -55.89 -23.92
CA VAL A 274 -49.27 -56.46 -23.14
C VAL A 274 -50.55 -56.32 -23.97
N ASP A 275 -50.98 -57.41 -24.59
CA ASP A 275 -52.36 -57.50 -25.09
C ASP A 275 -53.35 -57.59 -23.91
N PRO A 276 -54.58 -57.06 -24.04
CA PRO A 276 -55.51 -56.86 -22.93
C PRO A 276 -56.14 -58.16 -22.36
N ALA A 277 -55.53 -59.33 -22.63
CA ALA A 277 -55.96 -60.63 -22.13
C ALA A 277 -54.91 -61.35 -21.25
N GLY A 278 -53.71 -60.79 -21.03
CA GLY A 278 -52.83 -61.16 -19.92
C GLY A 278 -52.29 -62.61 -19.90
N GLU A 279 -51.62 -63.07 -20.97
CA GLU A 279 -50.87 -64.33 -20.95
C GLU A 279 -49.53 -64.19 -21.72
N ALA A 280 -48.40 -64.54 -21.07
CA ALA A 280 -47.04 -64.38 -21.59
C ALA A 280 -46.47 -65.72 -22.09
N THR A 281 -46.04 -65.79 -23.35
CA THR A 281 -45.37 -66.98 -23.91
C THR A 281 -43.95 -66.67 -24.37
N LYS A 282 -42.99 -67.45 -23.88
CA LYS A 282 -41.55 -67.38 -24.20
C LYS A 282 -41.22 -68.17 -25.47
N ALA A 283 -40.56 -67.56 -26.46
CA ALA A 283 -40.06 -68.25 -27.66
C ALA A 283 -38.76 -69.04 -27.37
N PRO A 284 -38.51 -70.19 -28.03
CA PRO A 284 -37.33 -71.03 -27.78
C PRO A 284 -36.09 -70.54 -28.55
N PRO A 285 -34.86 -70.84 -28.08
CA PRO A 285 -33.63 -70.34 -28.71
C PRO A 285 -33.31 -71.10 -30.00
N PRO A 286 -32.79 -70.44 -31.07
CA PRO A 286 -32.31 -71.14 -32.24
C PRO A 286 -30.98 -71.87 -31.97
N SER A 287 -30.89 -73.08 -32.50
CA SER A 287 -29.85 -74.09 -32.30
C SER A 287 -28.43 -73.68 -32.68
N ALA A 288 -27.45 -73.99 -31.82
CA ALA A 288 -26.02 -73.86 -32.06
C ALA A 288 -25.55 -74.78 -33.21
N ARG A 289 -24.94 -74.20 -34.26
CA ARG A 289 -24.13 -74.93 -35.23
C ARG A 289 -22.70 -75.00 -34.69
N THR A 290 -22.11 -76.19 -34.65
CA THR A 290 -20.75 -76.38 -34.10
C THR A 290 -19.68 -76.24 -35.18
N VAL A 291 -18.49 -75.79 -34.76
CA VAL A 291 -17.34 -75.48 -35.61
C VAL A 291 -16.93 -76.66 -36.52
N ASP A 292 -17.09 -77.90 -36.04
CA ASP A 292 -16.76 -79.11 -36.81
C ASP A 292 -17.67 -79.34 -38.01
N THR A 293 -18.93 -78.89 -37.98
CA THR A 293 -19.86 -79.06 -39.11
C THR A 293 -19.53 -78.11 -40.26
N VAL A 294 -19.09 -76.88 -39.94
CA VAL A 294 -18.70 -75.88 -40.92
C VAL A 294 -17.34 -76.21 -41.56
N LEU A 295 -16.39 -76.76 -40.78
CA LEU A 295 -15.08 -77.20 -41.30
C LEU A 295 -15.19 -78.40 -42.26
N ALA A 296 -16.16 -79.29 -42.03
CA ALA A 296 -16.40 -80.44 -42.90
C ALA A 296 -17.00 -80.04 -44.26
N GLU A 297 -17.88 -79.03 -44.29
CA GLU A 297 -18.48 -78.50 -45.52
C GLU A 297 -17.47 -77.69 -46.35
N LEU A 298 -16.58 -76.92 -45.70
CA LEU A 298 -15.52 -76.16 -46.37
C LEU A 298 -14.44 -77.05 -47.00
N ARG A 299 -14.10 -78.19 -46.37
CA ARG A 299 -13.20 -79.20 -46.97
C ARG A 299 -13.81 -79.94 -48.15
N GLN A 300 -15.14 -80.04 -48.22
CA GLN A 300 -15.85 -80.58 -49.39
C GLN A 300 -15.99 -79.57 -50.53
N ALA A 301 -16.04 -78.27 -50.23
CA ALA A 301 -16.21 -77.20 -51.22
C ALA A 301 -14.90 -76.83 -51.97
N LEU A 302 -13.75 -77.16 -51.40
CA LEU A 302 -12.42 -76.94 -52.00
C LEU A 302 -11.67 -78.27 -52.04
N PRO A 303 -11.83 -79.10 -53.10
CA PRO A 303 -10.93 -80.21 -53.31
C PRO A 303 -9.54 -79.64 -53.60
N LEU A 304 -8.66 -79.68 -52.60
CA LEU A 304 -7.22 -79.61 -52.80
C LEU A 304 -6.79 -80.91 -53.51
N GLU A 305 -7.12 -81.05 -54.80
CA GLU A 305 -6.48 -82.05 -55.66
C GLU A 305 -5.10 -81.53 -56.07
N SER A 306 -4.10 -82.20 -55.48
CA SER A 306 -2.79 -82.52 -56.04
C SER A 306 -2.02 -81.40 -56.76
N ALA A 307 -1.06 -80.83 -56.02
CA ALA A 307 0.38 -80.73 -56.35
C ALA A 307 0.81 -79.99 -57.65
N PRO A 308 2.05 -79.44 -57.70
CA PRO A 308 3.18 -80.35 -57.86
C PRO A 308 4.33 -80.06 -56.90
N ASP A 309 4.98 -81.16 -56.52
CA ASP A 309 6.40 -81.22 -56.20
C ASP A 309 7.25 -80.44 -57.22
N MET A 310 8.45 -80.09 -56.78
CA MET A 310 9.73 -80.15 -57.50
C MET A 310 10.55 -78.88 -57.31
N ASP A 311 11.62 -79.05 -56.53
CA ASP A 311 13.00 -78.72 -56.89
C ASP A 311 13.22 -77.51 -57.81
N HIS A 312 13.78 -76.44 -57.24
CA HIS A 312 15.14 -75.97 -57.54
C HIS A 312 15.56 -74.80 -56.64
#